data_AF-A0AAD4P4K5-F1
#
_entry.id   AF-A0AAD4P4K5-F1
#
_cell.length_a   1.000
_cell.length_b   1.000
_cell.length_c   1.000
_cell.angle_alpha   90.00
_cell.angle_beta   90.00
_cell.angle_gamma   90.00
#
_symmetry.space_group_name_H-M   'P 1'
#
loop_
_entity.id
_entity.type
_entity.pdbx_description
1 polymer ?
#
loop_
_entity_poly.entity_id
_entity_poly.type
_entity_poly.pdbx_seq_one_letter_code
_entity_poly.pdbx_strand_id
1 'polypeptide(L)'
;MGMELYGFDSVAWRGFIYAVFILNFVFCCQLLLLQPLVAAADGKSGGASLFERVSQSVKVKKYSEALRDLNAAIEVDPALSEAYSHRASILRQLCRYEDSEKSYKKFLEMKPGNSAAEKELSQLYQAQNALNSANDLFDSGDFTKALEYIDKVVLVFSPECLKAKLLRVRLLVAAKDYSKAISEAGYILKEDEDNLEALLLRGRAYYYLADHDIATRHYQKGLRLDPEHGELKKAYFGLKNLLKKTKSAEDNANKGKLRLAAEEYKAALALDPNHSAHNIHLHLGLCKVYVKLGRGKDAVTSCTEVLDIDGDLVEALVQRGEAKLLVEDWEGAVADVKSAAEKSPQDMNIREVLMRAERSLKLSQRKDWYKILGISKTAAMSEIKKAYKKLALQWHPDKNVDNREEAEAKFREIAAAYEILGDEDKRTRYDRGEDIDDNGMGMGEGGFNPFGGGGQQYTFHFEGGFPGGGGGFGGFHF
;
A
#
# COMPACT_ATOMS: atom_id res chain seq x y z
N MET A 1 -14.75 -40.19 -94.16
CA MET A 1 -13.82 -41.22 -93.66
C MET A 1 -13.83 -41.11 -92.14
N GLY A 2 -14.71 -41.88 -91.48
CA GLY A 2 -14.90 -41.84 -90.03
C GLY A 2 -13.97 -42.82 -89.34
N MET A 3 -13.30 -42.39 -88.27
CA MET A 3 -12.48 -43.25 -87.40
C MET A 3 -13.39 -43.90 -86.35
N GLU A 4 -13.45 -45.22 -86.36
CA GLU A 4 -14.08 -46.02 -85.30
C GLU A 4 -13.15 -46.10 -84.07
N LEU A 5 -13.66 -45.64 -82.93
CA LEU A 5 -13.04 -45.79 -81.61
C LEU A 5 -13.37 -47.18 -81.07
N TYR A 6 -12.35 -48.02 -80.90
CA TYR A 6 -12.45 -49.32 -80.23
C TYR A 6 -12.83 -49.13 -78.75
N GLY A 7 -14.01 -49.63 -78.37
CA GLY A 7 -14.49 -49.68 -76.99
C GLY A 7 -13.67 -50.69 -76.16
N PHE A 8 -12.97 -50.20 -75.15
CA PHE A 8 -12.28 -51.02 -74.15
C PHE A 8 -13.29 -51.70 -73.22
N ASP A 9 -13.07 -52.99 -72.94
CA ASP A 9 -13.92 -53.84 -72.11
C ASP A 9 -13.98 -53.33 -70.65
N SER A 10 -15.17 -52.89 -70.24
CA SER A 10 -15.46 -52.31 -68.92
C SER A 10 -15.08 -53.23 -67.75
N VAL A 11 -15.09 -54.54 -67.95
CA VAL A 11 -14.80 -55.51 -66.88
C VAL A 11 -13.30 -55.59 -66.62
N ALA A 12 -12.49 -55.58 -67.68
CA ALA A 12 -11.02 -55.58 -67.58
C ALA A 12 -10.49 -54.32 -66.89
N TRP A 13 -11.10 -53.15 -67.17
CA TRP A 13 -10.68 -51.89 -66.57
C TRP A 13 -11.00 -51.81 -65.07
N ARG A 14 -12.15 -52.37 -64.64
CA ARG A 14 -12.48 -52.48 -63.22
C ARG A 14 -11.53 -53.44 -62.50
N GLY A 15 -11.19 -54.58 -63.11
CA GLY A 15 -10.21 -55.51 -62.56
C GLY A 15 -8.82 -54.87 -62.38
N PHE A 16 -8.38 -54.08 -63.35
CA PHE A 16 -7.12 -53.34 -63.27
C PHE A 16 -7.11 -52.30 -62.14
N ILE A 17 -8.20 -51.52 -61.99
CA ILE A 17 -8.31 -50.54 -60.91
C ILE A 17 -8.31 -51.22 -59.53
N TYR A 18 -9.04 -52.33 -59.36
CA TYR A 18 -9.02 -53.09 -58.11
C TYR A 18 -7.64 -53.67 -57.80
N ALA A 19 -6.93 -54.19 -58.81
CA ALA A 19 -5.58 -54.69 -58.64
C ALA A 19 -4.60 -53.58 -58.22
N VAL A 20 -4.68 -52.40 -58.83
CA VAL A 20 -3.88 -51.22 -58.44
C VAL A 20 -4.22 -50.77 -57.03
N PHE A 21 -5.51 -50.77 -56.65
CA PHE A 21 -5.93 -50.38 -55.31
C PHE A 21 -5.44 -51.36 -54.24
N ILE A 22 -5.51 -52.67 -54.51
CA ILE A 22 -4.97 -53.71 -53.62
C ILE A 22 -3.45 -53.60 -53.55
N LEU A 23 -2.74 -53.37 -54.66
CA LEU A 23 -1.29 -53.19 -54.64
C LEU A 23 -0.90 -51.97 -53.81
N ASN A 24 -1.62 -50.86 -53.97
CA ASN A 24 -1.37 -49.62 -53.23
C ASN A 24 -1.72 -49.78 -51.75
N PHE A 25 -2.80 -50.50 -51.43
CA PHE A 25 -3.15 -50.86 -50.06
C PHE A 25 -2.10 -51.77 -49.41
N VAL A 26 -1.62 -52.81 -50.12
CA VAL A 26 -0.54 -53.68 -49.64
C VAL A 26 0.76 -52.90 -49.49
N PHE A 27 1.08 -51.98 -50.40
CA PHE A 27 2.26 -51.13 -50.32
C PHE A 27 2.19 -50.12 -49.16
N CYS A 28 1.01 -49.52 -48.92
CA CYS A 28 0.75 -48.66 -47.76
C CYS A 28 0.78 -49.45 -46.45
N CYS A 29 0.22 -50.66 -46.41
CA CYS A 29 0.32 -51.54 -45.25
C CYS A 29 1.75 -52.01 -45.00
N GLN A 30 2.51 -52.31 -46.05
CA GLN A 30 3.94 -52.59 -45.95
C GLN A 30 4.69 -51.37 -45.43
N LEU A 31 4.44 -50.16 -45.93
CA LEU A 31 5.06 -48.94 -45.40
C LEU A 31 4.69 -48.69 -43.92
N LEU A 32 3.42 -48.76 -43.56
CA LEU A 32 2.94 -48.53 -42.18
C LEU A 32 3.42 -49.60 -41.19
N LEU A 33 3.56 -50.86 -41.62
CA LEU A 33 3.97 -51.97 -40.76
C LEU A 33 5.49 -52.26 -40.79
N LEU A 34 6.20 -51.89 -41.86
CA LEU A 34 7.66 -52.08 -41.97
C LEU A 34 8.49 -50.85 -41.57
N GLN A 35 7.93 -49.63 -41.52
CA GLN A 35 8.67 -48.47 -40.99
C GLN A 35 9.15 -48.68 -39.54
N PRO A 36 8.36 -49.26 -38.61
CA PRO A 36 8.85 -49.62 -37.28
C PRO A 36 9.91 -50.73 -37.30
N LEU A 37 9.88 -51.58 -38.33
CA LEU A 37 10.69 -52.81 -38.43
C LEU A 37 12.06 -52.56 -39.10
N VAL A 38 12.13 -51.63 -40.06
CA VAL A 38 13.38 -51.16 -40.67
C VAL A 38 14.15 -50.24 -39.71
N ALA A 39 13.44 -49.43 -38.90
CA ALA A 39 14.07 -48.69 -37.81
C ALA A 39 14.61 -49.60 -36.69
N ALA A 40 14.00 -50.78 -36.49
CA ALA A 40 14.46 -51.80 -35.54
C ALA A 40 15.63 -52.65 -36.06
N ALA A 41 15.86 -52.72 -37.38
CA ALA A 41 16.95 -53.51 -37.97
C ALA A 41 18.32 -52.82 -37.89
N ASP A 42 18.36 -51.49 -37.77
CA ASP A 42 19.59 -50.72 -37.54
C ASP A 42 19.72 -50.31 -36.06
N GLY A 43 19.94 -51.29 -35.18
CA GLY A 43 20.09 -51.08 -33.73
C GLY A 43 21.24 -50.14 -33.29
N LYS A 44 21.99 -49.53 -34.22
CA LYS A 44 23.00 -48.50 -33.94
C LYS A 44 22.65 -47.10 -34.48
N SER A 45 21.76 -46.97 -35.47
CA SER A 45 21.39 -45.67 -36.05
C SER A 45 20.11 -45.07 -35.44
N GLY A 46 19.18 -45.93 -34.99
CA GLY A 46 17.91 -45.53 -34.38
C GLY A 46 18.10 -44.75 -33.07
N GLY A 47 19.00 -45.20 -32.18
CA GLY A 47 19.23 -44.55 -30.89
C GLY A 47 19.80 -43.12 -31.01
N ALA A 48 20.76 -42.90 -31.91
CA ALA A 48 21.31 -41.57 -32.17
C ALA A 48 20.23 -40.60 -32.70
N SER A 49 19.39 -41.07 -33.63
CA SER A 49 18.28 -40.28 -34.17
C SER A 49 17.19 -39.96 -33.12
N LEU A 50 16.94 -40.88 -32.19
CA LEU A 50 16.01 -40.69 -31.07
C LEU A 50 16.49 -39.59 -30.12
N PHE A 51 17.73 -39.69 -29.64
CA PHE A 51 18.23 -38.72 -28.65
C PHE A 51 18.42 -37.33 -29.25
N GLU A 52 18.73 -37.23 -30.55
CA GLU A 52 18.70 -35.96 -31.26
C GLU A 52 17.28 -35.38 -31.28
N ARG A 53 16.27 -36.18 -31.64
CA ARG A 53 14.86 -35.76 -31.62
C ARG A 53 14.41 -35.33 -30.23
N VAL A 54 14.72 -36.11 -29.19
CA VAL A 54 14.44 -35.77 -27.79
C VAL A 54 15.12 -34.46 -27.39
N SER A 55 16.39 -34.26 -27.78
CA SER A 55 17.11 -33.01 -27.51
C SER A 55 16.45 -31.82 -28.19
N GLN A 56 16.00 -31.97 -29.44
CA GLN A 56 15.25 -30.93 -30.14
C GLN A 56 13.93 -30.62 -29.44
N SER A 57 13.15 -31.65 -29.09
CA SER A 57 11.89 -31.51 -28.34
C SER A 57 12.08 -30.78 -27.01
N VAL A 58 13.16 -31.08 -26.28
CA VAL A 58 13.52 -30.38 -25.04
C VAL A 58 13.87 -28.92 -25.31
N LYS A 59 14.65 -28.61 -26.35
CA LYS A 59 15.00 -27.22 -26.72
C LYS A 59 13.78 -26.38 -27.06
N VAL A 60 12.76 -26.98 -27.67
CA VAL A 60 11.48 -26.32 -27.97
C VAL A 60 10.44 -26.47 -26.84
N LYS A 61 10.86 -26.89 -25.64
CA LYS A 61 10.02 -27.06 -24.43
C LYS A 61 8.87 -28.06 -24.58
N LYS A 62 8.93 -28.95 -25.56
CA LYS A 62 7.96 -30.04 -25.77
C LYS A 62 8.31 -31.26 -24.92
N TYR A 63 8.30 -31.08 -23.61
CA TYR A 63 8.71 -32.12 -22.67
C TYR A 63 7.80 -33.36 -22.67
N SER A 64 6.51 -33.18 -22.95
CA SER A 64 5.55 -34.30 -23.07
C SER A 64 5.87 -35.21 -24.27
N GLU A 65 6.20 -34.62 -25.42
CA GLU A 65 6.63 -35.36 -26.61
C GLU A 65 7.97 -36.07 -26.35
N ALA A 66 8.95 -35.37 -25.74
CA ALA A 66 10.23 -35.95 -25.37
C ALA A 66 10.09 -37.16 -24.42
N LEU A 67 9.23 -37.05 -23.40
CA LEU A 67 8.96 -38.15 -22.47
C LEU A 67 8.23 -39.32 -23.14
N ARG A 68 7.30 -39.05 -24.08
CA ARG A 68 6.62 -40.10 -24.86
C ARG A 68 7.62 -40.89 -25.70
N ASP A 69 8.50 -40.19 -26.41
CA ASP A 69 9.55 -40.80 -27.22
C ASP A 69 10.48 -41.69 -26.39
N LEU A 70 10.92 -41.20 -25.22
CA LEU A 70 11.78 -41.96 -24.32
C LEU A 70 11.07 -43.18 -23.72
N ASN A 71 9.78 -43.06 -23.39
CA ASN A 71 8.99 -44.19 -22.89
C ASN A 71 8.83 -45.27 -23.96
N ALA A 72 8.49 -44.89 -25.20
CA ALA A 72 8.38 -45.83 -26.31
C ALA A 72 9.72 -46.53 -26.59
N ALA A 73 10.83 -45.81 -26.52
CA ALA A 73 12.16 -46.40 -26.68
C ALA A 73 12.50 -47.42 -25.59
N ILE A 74 12.14 -47.12 -24.32
CA ILE A 74 12.33 -48.04 -23.19
C ILE A 74 11.42 -49.27 -23.30
N GLU A 75 10.22 -49.13 -23.87
CA GLU A 75 9.32 -50.27 -24.12
C GLU A 75 9.88 -51.22 -25.19
N VAL A 76 10.49 -50.66 -26.24
CA VAL A 76 11.12 -51.45 -27.32
C VAL A 76 12.42 -52.09 -26.86
N ASP A 77 13.27 -51.34 -26.16
CA ASP A 77 14.55 -51.81 -25.62
C ASP A 77 14.71 -51.41 -24.14
N PRO A 78 14.32 -52.29 -23.20
CA PRO A 78 14.51 -52.05 -21.77
C PRO A 78 15.99 -51.97 -21.32
N ALA A 79 16.94 -52.40 -22.15
CA ALA A 79 18.37 -52.32 -21.86
C ALA A 79 18.99 -50.98 -22.30
N LEU A 80 18.22 -50.10 -22.96
CA LEU A 80 18.67 -48.78 -23.43
C LEU A 80 18.90 -47.81 -22.26
N SER A 81 20.07 -47.91 -21.64
CA SER A 81 20.43 -47.15 -20.43
C SER A 81 20.29 -45.63 -20.60
N GLU A 82 20.74 -45.09 -21.74
CA GLU A 82 20.76 -43.67 -22.07
C GLU A 82 19.35 -43.06 -22.02
N ALA A 83 18.33 -43.83 -22.42
CA ALA A 83 16.94 -43.39 -22.36
C ALA A 83 16.48 -43.15 -20.92
N TYR A 84 16.90 -43.98 -19.96
CA TYR A 84 16.60 -43.77 -18.54
C TYR A 84 17.28 -42.51 -17.99
N SER A 85 18.54 -42.24 -18.38
CA SER A 85 19.25 -41.03 -17.97
C SER A 85 18.59 -39.76 -18.50
N HIS A 86 18.27 -39.71 -19.81
CA HIS A 86 17.56 -38.58 -20.42
C HIS A 86 16.17 -38.39 -19.83
N ARG A 87 15.42 -39.49 -19.61
CA ARG A 87 14.09 -39.43 -18.99
C ARG A 87 14.17 -38.89 -17.57
N ALA A 88 15.14 -39.36 -16.78
CA ALA A 88 15.36 -38.88 -15.43
C ALA A 88 15.64 -37.38 -15.39
N SER A 89 16.52 -36.88 -16.26
CA SER A 89 16.87 -35.46 -16.34
C SER A 89 15.64 -34.59 -16.67
N ILE A 90 14.85 -34.97 -17.68
CA ILE A 90 13.63 -34.24 -18.04
C ILE A 90 12.61 -34.26 -16.90
N LEU A 91 12.39 -35.42 -16.27
CA LEU A 91 11.48 -35.54 -15.14
C LEU A 91 11.91 -34.67 -13.94
N ARG A 92 13.22 -34.53 -13.69
CA ARG A 92 13.77 -33.64 -12.65
C ARG A 92 13.46 -32.17 -12.97
N GLN A 93 13.65 -31.74 -14.21
CA GLN A 93 13.33 -30.36 -14.64
C GLN A 93 11.86 -30.01 -14.44
N LEU A 94 10.97 -30.99 -14.64
CA LEU A 94 9.51 -30.88 -14.43
C LEU A 94 9.06 -31.13 -12.99
N CYS A 95 9.99 -31.25 -12.04
CA CYS A 95 9.74 -31.61 -10.63
C CYS A 95 8.93 -32.89 -10.38
N ARG A 96 8.99 -33.85 -11.31
CA ARG A 96 8.50 -35.22 -11.13
C ARG A 96 9.58 -36.07 -10.47
N TYR A 97 9.95 -35.71 -9.24
CA TYR A 97 11.14 -36.23 -8.56
C TYR A 97 11.09 -37.75 -8.33
N GLU A 98 9.94 -38.31 -7.96
CA GLU A 98 9.81 -39.75 -7.73
C GLU A 98 10.06 -40.58 -8.99
N ASP A 99 9.48 -40.18 -10.12
CA ASP A 99 9.67 -40.86 -11.41
C ASP A 99 11.10 -40.67 -11.95
N SER A 100 11.67 -39.49 -11.68
CA SER A 100 13.04 -39.17 -12.03
C SER A 100 14.02 -40.04 -11.25
N GLU A 101 13.82 -40.19 -9.93
CA GLU A 101 14.63 -41.03 -9.05
C GLU A 101 14.60 -42.50 -9.50
N LYS A 102 13.41 -43.04 -9.81
CA LYS A 102 13.27 -44.40 -10.36
C LYS A 102 14.09 -44.58 -11.62
N SER A 103 14.08 -43.59 -12.51
CA SER A 103 14.83 -43.63 -13.77
C SER A 103 16.34 -43.52 -13.56
N TYR A 104 16.81 -42.67 -12.65
CA TYR A 104 18.23 -42.60 -12.29
C TYR A 104 18.73 -43.88 -11.62
N LYS A 105 17.96 -44.45 -10.68
CA LYS A 105 18.30 -45.73 -10.05
C LYS A 105 18.40 -46.84 -11.09
N LYS A 106 17.44 -46.91 -12.01
CA LYS A 106 17.46 -47.91 -13.10
C LYS A 106 18.68 -47.74 -14.02
N PHE A 107 19.06 -46.50 -14.32
CA PHE A 107 20.30 -46.21 -15.06
C PHE A 107 21.55 -46.69 -14.31
N LEU A 108 21.65 -46.40 -13.01
CA LEU A 108 22.80 -46.78 -12.17
C LEU A 108 22.89 -48.29 -11.92
N GLU A 109 21.77 -49.02 -11.93
CA GLU A 109 21.77 -50.49 -11.93
C GLU A 109 22.50 -51.06 -13.17
N MET A 110 22.29 -50.44 -14.34
CA MET A 110 22.93 -50.86 -15.60
C MET A 110 24.36 -50.33 -15.74
N LYS A 111 24.64 -49.14 -15.20
CA LYS A 111 25.95 -48.46 -15.28
C LYS A 111 26.38 -47.99 -13.88
N PRO A 112 26.81 -48.91 -13.00
CA PRO A 112 27.24 -48.56 -11.65
C PRO A 112 28.51 -47.68 -11.67
N GLY A 113 28.61 -46.75 -10.73
CA GLY A 113 29.76 -45.83 -10.59
C GLY A 113 29.80 -44.70 -11.62
N ASN A 114 28.69 -44.43 -12.33
CA ASN A 114 28.60 -43.27 -13.21
C ASN A 114 28.51 -41.97 -12.40
N SER A 115 29.63 -41.27 -12.25
CA SER A 115 29.74 -40.06 -11.44
C SER A 115 28.81 -38.92 -11.88
N ALA A 116 28.48 -38.82 -13.17
CA ALA A 116 27.58 -37.81 -13.69
C ALA A 116 26.13 -38.06 -13.23
N ALA A 117 25.67 -39.31 -13.33
CA ALA A 117 24.33 -39.69 -12.88
C ALA A 117 24.19 -39.66 -11.36
N GLU A 118 25.22 -40.03 -10.60
CA GLU A 118 25.24 -39.88 -9.13
C GLU A 118 25.13 -38.41 -8.71
N LYS A 119 25.84 -37.51 -9.40
CA LYS A 119 25.75 -36.07 -9.16
C LYS A 119 24.35 -35.51 -9.48
N GLU A 120 23.77 -35.90 -10.61
CA GLU A 120 22.40 -35.50 -11.00
C GLU A 120 21.34 -36.04 -10.03
N LEU A 121 21.51 -37.26 -9.53
CA LEU A 121 20.65 -37.85 -8.50
C LEU A 121 20.78 -37.10 -7.17
N SER A 122 22.00 -36.69 -6.78
CA SER A 122 22.20 -35.81 -5.62
C SER A 122 21.49 -34.46 -5.79
N GLN A 123 21.59 -33.85 -6.98
CA GLN A 123 20.88 -32.61 -7.30
C GLN A 123 19.36 -32.78 -7.24
N LEU A 124 18.82 -33.93 -7.67
CA LEU A 124 17.40 -34.26 -7.52
C LEU A 124 16.96 -34.21 -6.07
N TYR A 125 17.70 -34.87 -5.17
CA TYR A 125 17.35 -34.86 -3.74
C TYR A 125 17.46 -33.45 -3.14
N GLN A 126 18.47 -32.67 -3.55
CA GLN A 126 18.58 -31.27 -3.14
C GLN A 126 17.38 -30.44 -3.61
N ALA A 127 16.94 -30.63 -4.85
CA ALA A 127 15.77 -29.96 -5.42
C ALA A 127 14.48 -30.31 -4.68
N GLN A 128 14.29 -31.60 -4.38
CA GLN A 128 13.13 -32.09 -3.64
C GLN A 128 13.12 -31.55 -2.21
N ASN A 129 14.24 -31.61 -1.51
CA ASN A 129 14.37 -31.09 -0.15
C ASN A 129 14.14 -29.58 -0.14
N ALA A 130 14.73 -28.82 -1.07
CA ALA A 130 14.52 -27.38 -1.15
C ALA A 130 13.06 -27.02 -1.43
N LEU A 131 12.38 -27.76 -2.32
CA LEU A 131 10.95 -27.55 -2.59
C LEU A 131 10.10 -27.85 -1.35
N ASN A 132 10.39 -28.93 -0.63
CA ASN A 132 9.66 -29.27 0.60
C ASN A 132 9.89 -28.21 1.69
N SER A 133 11.14 -27.82 1.94
CA SER A 133 11.48 -26.76 2.89
C SER A 133 10.83 -25.43 2.54
N ALA A 134 10.73 -25.09 1.25
CA ALA A 134 10.03 -23.87 0.82
C ALA A 134 8.52 -23.92 1.14
N ASN A 135 7.88 -25.08 1.04
CA ASN A 135 6.47 -25.25 1.43
C ASN A 135 6.32 -25.17 2.96
N ASP A 136 7.16 -25.88 3.71
CA ASP A 136 7.10 -25.85 5.18
C ASP A 136 7.32 -24.43 5.72
N LEU A 137 8.27 -23.70 5.15
CA LEU A 137 8.55 -22.31 5.52
C LEU A 137 7.40 -21.37 5.12
N PHE A 138 6.78 -21.58 3.95
CA PHE A 138 5.60 -20.85 3.54
C PHE A 138 4.46 -21.00 4.56
N ASP A 139 4.21 -22.23 5.01
CA ASP A 139 3.17 -22.52 6.02
C ASP A 139 3.51 -21.93 7.39
N SER A 140 4.80 -21.83 7.73
CA SER A 140 5.27 -21.18 8.96
C SER A 140 5.25 -19.64 8.92
N GLY A 141 5.07 -19.04 7.73
CA GLY A 141 5.08 -17.59 7.51
C GLY A 141 6.46 -16.95 7.29
N ASP A 142 7.55 -17.72 7.23
CA ASP A 142 8.89 -17.20 6.89
C ASP A 142 9.06 -17.12 5.38
N PHE A 143 8.41 -16.12 4.77
CA PHE A 143 8.40 -15.94 3.32
C PHE A 143 9.79 -15.63 2.75
N THR A 144 10.65 -14.97 3.53
CA THR A 144 12.01 -14.62 3.10
C THR A 144 12.87 -15.84 2.88
N LYS A 145 12.93 -16.76 3.86
CA LYS A 145 13.71 -17.99 3.69
C LYS A 145 13.06 -18.92 2.68
N ALA A 146 11.73 -18.99 2.65
CA ALA A 146 11.02 -19.77 1.64
C ALA A 146 11.37 -19.33 0.20
N LEU A 147 11.52 -18.01 -0.02
CA LEU A 147 11.98 -17.47 -1.31
C LEU A 147 13.41 -17.91 -1.66
N GLU A 148 14.33 -17.95 -0.71
CA GLU A 148 15.70 -18.42 -0.97
C GLU A 148 15.75 -19.89 -1.42
N TYR A 149 14.94 -20.75 -0.79
CA TYR A 149 14.85 -22.16 -1.18
C TYR A 149 14.17 -22.33 -2.54
N ILE A 150 13.06 -21.62 -2.80
CA ILE A 150 12.35 -21.74 -4.07
C ILE A 150 13.15 -21.17 -5.24
N ASP A 151 13.94 -20.11 -5.02
CA ASP A 151 14.84 -19.55 -6.03
C ASP A 151 15.89 -20.57 -6.45
N LYS A 152 16.46 -21.36 -5.52
CA LYS A 152 17.37 -22.46 -5.89
C LYS A 152 16.68 -23.50 -6.76
N VAL A 153 15.42 -23.84 -6.46
CA VAL A 153 14.64 -24.78 -7.28
C VAL A 153 14.40 -24.20 -8.67
N VAL A 154 13.89 -22.98 -8.79
CA VAL A 154 13.49 -22.39 -10.08
C VAL A 154 14.70 -21.96 -10.93
N LEU A 155 15.80 -21.53 -10.32
CA LEU A 155 16.95 -20.99 -11.06
C LEU A 155 18.03 -22.04 -11.35
N VAL A 156 18.16 -23.06 -10.50
CA VAL A 156 19.29 -24.01 -10.58
C VAL A 156 18.81 -25.41 -10.86
N PHE A 157 17.90 -25.94 -10.04
CA PHE A 157 17.60 -27.37 -10.10
C PHE A 157 16.54 -27.72 -11.14
N SER A 158 15.39 -27.07 -11.10
CA SER A 158 14.19 -27.46 -11.85
C SER A 158 13.51 -26.23 -12.47
N PRO A 159 14.13 -25.61 -13.49
CA PRO A 159 13.66 -24.36 -14.08
C PRO A 159 12.32 -24.46 -14.81
N GLU A 160 11.85 -25.68 -15.09
CA GLU A 160 10.59 -25.92 -15.80
C GLU A 160 9.51 -26.48 -14.86
N CYS A 161 9.77 -26.47 -13.55
CA CYS A 161 8.79 -26.87 -12.56
C CYS A 161 7.74 -25.77 -12.39
N LEU A 162 6.60 -25.93 -13.06
CA LEU A 162 5.46 -25.02 -12.92
C LEU A 162 5.00 -24.88 -11.47
N LYS A 163 4.99 -25.98 -10.69
CA LYS A 163 4.61 -25.96 -9.27
C LYS A 163 5.52 -25.04 -8.45
N ALA A 164 6.83 -25.05 -8.72
CA ALA A 164 7.79 -24.19 -8.03
C ALA A 164 7.67 -22.73 -8.47
N LYS A 165 7.46 -22.48 -9.79
CA LYS A 165 7.20 -21.14 -10.32
C LYS A 165 5.94 -20.53 -9.67
N LEU A 166 4.84 -21.28 -9.58
CA LEU A 166 3.59 -20.81 -8.95
C LEU A 166 3.76 -20.57 -7.45
N LEU A 167 4.46 -21.46 -6.73
CA LEU A 167 4.78 -21.26 -5.31
C LEU A 167 5.61 -19.99 -5.09
N ARG A 168 6.59 -19.72 -5.96
CA ARG A 168 7.39 -18.49 -5.94
C ARG A 168 6.51 -17.24 -6.12
N VAL A 169 5.58 -17.24 -7.07
CA VAL A 169 4.61 -16.13 -7.22
C VAL A 169 3.78 -15.95 -5.95
N ARG A 170 3.27 -17.05 -5.37
CA ARG A 170 2.47 -17.01 -4.13
C ARG A 170 3.26 -16.42 -2.96
N LEU A 171 4.53 -16.80 -2.83
CA LEU A 171 5.46 -16.25 -1.85
C LEU A 171 5.70 -14.76 -2.05
N LEU A 172 5.90 -14.32 -3.29
CA LEU A 172 6.08 -12.90 -3.60
C LEU A 172 4.85 -12.06 -3.24
N VAL A 173 3.64 -12.57 -3.49
CA VAL A 173 2.39 -11.92 -3.06
C VAL A 173 2.31 -11.84 -1.53
N ALA A 174 2.65 -12.92 -0.82
CA ALA A 174 2.65 -12.95 0.64
C ALA A 174 3.72 -12.01 1.26
N ALA A 175 4.89 -11.92 0.62
CA ALA A 175 5.95 -10.98 0.96
C ALA A 175 5.67 -9.53 0.54
N LYS A 176 4.50 -9.26 -0.06
CA LYS A 176 4.07 -7.94 -0.58
C LYS A 176 4.94 -7.38 -1.72
N ASP A 177 5.75 -8.21 -2.36
CA ASP A 177 6.48 -7.84 -3.58
C ASP A 177 5.59 -8.08 -4.82
N TYR A 178 4.56 -7.24 -4.94
CA TYR A 178 3.56 -7.37 -6.00
C TYR A 178 4.15 -7.14 -7.38
N SER A 179 5.17 -6.28 -7.50
CA SER A 179 5.84 -5.98 -8.77
C SER A 179 6.47 -7.22 -9.40
N LYS A 180 7.26 -7.97 -8.60
CA LYS A 180 7.87 -9.22 -9.06
C LYS A 180 6.80 -10.29 -9.27
N ALA A 181 5.82 -10.41 -8.37
CA ALA A 181 4.73 -11.37 -8.53
C ALA A 181 3.98 -11.21 -9.87
N ILE A 182 3.70 -9.96 -10.29
CA ILE A 182 3.07 -9.66 -11.58
C ILE A 182 3.94 -10.12 -12.74
N SER A 183 5.24 -9.82 -12.71
CA SER A 183 6.16 -10.19 -13.78
C SER A 183 6.30 -11.71 -13.92
N GLU A 184 6.48 -12.42 -12.80
CA GLU A 184 6.66 -13.87 -12.74
C GLU A 184 5.39 -14.61 -13.17
N ALA A 185 4.22 -14.21 -12.67
CA ALA A 185 2.95 -14.74 -13.14
C ALA A 185 2.72 -14.42 -14.63
N GLY A 186 3.22 -13.27 -15.11
CA GLY A 186 3.18 -12.91 -16.52
C GLY A 186 3.99 -13.83 -17.41
N TYR A 187 5.17 -14.29 -16.97
CA TYR A 187 5.94 -15.29 -17.70
C TYR A 187 5.23 -16.63 -17.77
N ILE A 188 4.59 -17.07 -16.67
CA ILE A 188 3.78 -18.29 -16.67
C ILE A 188 2.62 -18.17 -17.66
N LEU A 189 1.91 -17.04 -17.65
CA LEU A 189 0.78 -16.79 -18.57
C LEU A 189 1.19 -16.63 -20.04
N LYS A 190 2.46 -16.37 -20.32
CA LYS A 190 3.00 -16.37 -21.68
C LYS A 190 3.24 -17.80 -22.19
N GLU A 191 3.56 -18.73 -21.30
CA GLU A 191 3.72 -20.15 -21.63
C GLU A 191 2.37 -20.88 -21.65
N ASP A 192 1.49 -20.56 -20.70
CA ASP A 192 0.14 -21.13 -20.54
C ASP A 192 -0.85 -20.02 -20.20
N GLU A 193 -1.53 -19.52 -21.24
CA GLU A 193 -2.45 -18.39 -21.16
C GLU A 193 -3.67 -18.65 -20.24
N ASP A 194 -4.03 -19.93 -20.09
CA ASP A 194 -5.23 -20.40 -19.40
C ASP A 194 -4.94 -20.90 -17.98
N ASN A 195 -3.72 -20.69 -17.50
CA ASN A 195 -3.31 -21.08 -16.16
C ASN A 195 -4.13 -20.36 -15.07
N LEU A 196 -5.12 -21.05 -14.51
CA LEU A 196 -6.07 -20.49 -13.54
C LEU A 196 -5.38 -19.93 -12.29
N GLU A 197 -4.35 -20.62 -11.80
CA GLU A 197 -3.63 -20.21 -10.60
C GLU A 197 -2.78 -18.96 -10.87
N ALA A 198 -2.07 -18.89 -12.00
CA ALA A 198 -1.32 -17.69 -12.38
C ALA A 198 -2.25 -16.49 -12.61
N LEU A 199 -3.44 -16.69 -13.21
CA LEU A 199 -4.46 -15.63 -13.34
C LEU A 199 -4.93 -15.13 -11.97
N LEU A 200 -5.22 -16.05 -11.04
CA LEU A 200 -5.61 -15.72 -9.67
C LEU A 200 -4.52 -14.93 -8.95
N LEU A 201 -3.28 -15.42 -8.94
CA LEU A 201 -2.17 -14.80 -8.22
C LEU A 201 -1.80 -13.44 -8.82
N ARG A 202 -1.79 -13.31 -10.15
CA ARG A 202 -1.56 -12.02 -10.82
C ARG A 202 -2.68 -11.03 -10.54
N GLY A 203 -3.93 -11.50 -10.55
CA GLY A 203 -5.08 -10.68 -10.14
C GLY A 203 -4.99 -10.20 -8.69
N ARG A 204 -4.53 -11.05 -7.77
CA ARG A 204 -4.29 -10.68 -6.36
C ARG A 204 -3.19 -9.63 -6.22
N ALA A 205 -2.12 -9.72 -6.99
CA ALA A 205 -1.05 -8.73 -6.97
C ALA A 205 -1.55 -7.35 -7.45
N TYR A 206 -2.28 -7.30 -8.57
CA TYR A 206 -2.92 -6.04 -9.02
C TYR A 206 -3.96 -5.52 -8.04
N TYR A 207 -4.73 -6.42 -7.40
CA TYR A 207 -5.69 -6.06 -6.37
C TYR A 207 -5.01 -5.28 -5.25
N TYR A 208 -3.93 -5.81 -4.65
CA TYR A 208 -3.24 -5.13 -3.55
C TYR A 208 -2.52 -3.84 -3.95
N LEU A 209 -2.19 -3.66 -5.24
CA LEU A 209 -1.71 -2.38 -5.79
C LEU A 209 -2.83 -1.36 -6.06
N ALA A 210 -4.08 -1.69 -5.76
CA ALA A 210 -5.28 -0.90 -6.07
C ALA A 210 -5.57 -0.74 -7.58
N ASP A 211 -4.93 -1.55 -8.45
CA ASP A 211 -5.23 -1.65 -9.88
C ASP A 211 -6.44 -2.57 -10.12
N HIS A 212 -7.58 -2.20 -9.54
CA HIS A 212 -8.78 -3.04 -9.46
C HIS A 212 -9.38 -3.39 -10.82
N ASP A 213 -9.23 -2.54 -11.83
CA ASP A 213 -9.67 -2.81 -13.19
C ASP A 213 -8.91 -3.99 -13.81
N ILE A 214 -7.59 -4.03 -13.62
CA ILE A 214 -6.73 -5.09 -14.15
C ILE A 214 -6.97 -6.39 -13.37
N ALA A 215 -7.05 -6.29 -12.04
CA ALA A 215 -7.39 -7.43 -11.18
C ALA A 215 -8.72 -8.08 -11.61
N THR A 216 -9.74 -7.25 -11.84
CA THR A 216 -11.06 -7.69 -12.30
C THR A 216 -10.98 -8.46 -13.62
N ARG A 217 -10.21 -7.97 -14.61
CA ARG A 217 -10.04 -8.66 -15.90
C ARG A 217 -9.40 -10.04 -15.73
N HIS A 218 -8.38 -10.17 -14.88
CA HIS A 218 -7.75 -11.47 -14.60
C HIS A 218 -8.73 -12.44 -13.94
N TYR A 219 -9.48 -11.99 -12.92
CA TYR A 219 -10.47 -12.84 -12.26
C TYR A 219 -11.60 -13.26 -13.20
N GLN A 220 -12.12 -12.33 -14.00
CA GLN A 220 -13.15 -12.64 -15.00
C GLN A 220 -12.65 -13.62 -16.05
N LYS A 221 -11.41 -13.48 -16.51
CA LYS A 221 -10.81 -14.45 -17.43
C LYS A 221 -10.76 -15.84 -16.81
N GLY A 222 -10.25 -15.96 -15.59
CA GLY A 222 -10.20 -17.25 -14.87
C GLY A 222 -11.60 -17.85 -14.69
N LEU A 223 -12.60 -17.04 -14.33
CA LEU A 223 -13.99 -17.49 -14.17
C LEU A 223 -14.70 -17.86 -15.48
N ARG A 224 -14.22 -17.36 -16.64
CA ARG A 224 -14.71 -17.83 -17.95
C ARG A 224 -14.18 -19.23 -18.28
N LEU A 225 -12.96 -19.55 -17.84
CA LEU A 225 -12.32 -20.85 -18.04
C LEU A 225 -12.88 -21.89 -17.06
N ASP A 226 -13.02 -21.52 -15.79
CA ASP A 226 -13.65 -22.33 -14.75
C ASP A 226 -14.63 -21.49 -13.92
N PRO A 227 -15.93 -21.53 -14.26
CA PRO A 227 -16.97 -20.84 -13.51
C PRO A 227 -17.12 -21.31 -12.07
N GLU A 228 -16.69 -22.53 -11.70
CA GLU A 228 -16.84 -23.09 -10.36
C GLU A 228 -15.59 -22.94 -9.49
N HIS A 229 -14.54 -22.27 -10.00
CA HIS A 229 -13.31 -22.05 -9.26
C HIS A 229 -13.52 -21.20 -7.99
N GLY A 230 -13.50 -21.87 -6.83
CA GLY A 230 -13.84 -21.26 -5.53
C GLY A 230 -12.99 -20.03 -5.16
N GLU A 231 -11.66 -20.11 -5.31
CA GLU A 231 -10.77 -19.01 -4.93
C GLU A 231 -10.88 -17.78 -5.86
N LEU A 232 -11.19 -17.98 -7.13
CA LEU A 232 -11.41 -16.90 -8.11
C LEU A 232 -12.76 -16.23 -7.85
N LYS A 233 -13.81 -17.01 -7.55
CA LYS A 233 -15.11 -16.49 -7.12
C LYS A 233 -14.95 -15.61 -5.88
N LYS A 234 -14.27 -16.11 -4.84
CA LYS A 234 -14.01 -15.33 -3.61
C LYS A 234 -13.27 -14.02 -3.91
N ALA A 235 -12.20 -14.08 -4.70
CA ALA A 235 -11.41 -12.89 -5.04
C ALA A 235 -12.23 -11.86 -5.85
N TYR A 236 -12.97 -12.32 -6.86
CA TYR A 236 -13.81 -11.47 -7.71
C TYR A 236 -14.95 -10.81 -6.93
N PHE A 237 -15.74 -11.59 -6.20
CA PHE A 237 -16.87 -11.06 -5.43
C PHE A 237 -16.42 -10.25 -4.23
N GLY A 238 -15.28 -10.59 -3.61
CA GLY A 238 -14.64 -9.78 -2.57
C GLY A 238 -14.30 -8.38 -3.08
N LEU A 239 -13.57 -8.29 -4.20
CA LEU A 239 -13.25 -7.00 -4.83
C LEU A 239 -14.53 -6.24 -5.24
N LYS A 240 -15.51 -6.92 -5.85
CA LYS A 240 -16.78 -6.28 -6.24
C LYS A 240 -17.53 -5.71 -5.03
N ASN A 241 -17.53 -6.43 -3.91
CA ASN A 241 -18.18 -5.97 -2.68
C ASN A 241 -17.43 -4.77 -2.07
N LEU A 242 -16.09 -4.82 -2.05
CA LEU A 242 -15.24 -3.70 -1.61
C LEU A 242 -15.57 -2.43 -2.39
N LEU A 243 -15.49 -2.48 -3.72
CA LEU A 243 -15.78 -1.35 -4.60
C LEU A 243 -17.20 -0.82 -4.44
N LYS A 244 -18.18 -1.72 -4.31
CA LYS A 244 -19.59 -1.33 -4.08
C LYS A 244 -19.74 -0.57 -2.77
N LYS A 245 -19.11 -1.03 -1.67
CA LYS A 245 -19.15 -0.33 -0.39
C LYS A 245 -18.40 0.99 -0.43
N THR A 246 -17.22 1.03 -1.06
CA THR A 246 -16.45 2.27 -1.26
C THR A 246 -17.31 3.33 -1.96
N LYS A 247 -17.91 2.97 -3.11
CA LYS A 247 -18.77 3.87 -3.87
C LYS A 247 -20.01 4.34 -3.07
N SER A 248 -20.64 3.43 -2.33
CA SER A 248 -21.78 3.79 -1.47
C SER A 248 -21.39 4.83 -0.41
N ALA A 249 -20.23 4.66 0.23
CA ALA A 249 -19.71 5.56 1.25
C ALA A 249 -19.44 6.96 0.66
N GLU A 250 -18.82 7.02 -0.52
CA GLU A 250 -18.59 8.26 -1.27
C GLU A 250 -19.89 8.96 -1.66
N ASP A 251 -20.85 8.22 -2.23
CA ASP A 251 -22.15 8.76 -2.63
C ASP A 251 -22.90 9.34 -1.43
N ASN A 252 -22.84 8.69 -0.27
CA ASN A 252 -23.45 9.18 0.96
C ASN A 252 -22.72 10.40 1.52
N ALA A 253 -21.38 10.45 1.44
CA ALA A 253 -20.60 11.62 1.83
C ALA A 253 -20.95 12.84 0.96
N ASN A 254 -21.06 12.63 -0.36
CA ASN A 254 -21.42 13.68 -1.33
C ASN A 254 -22.85 14.18 -1.12
N LYS A 255 -23.77 13.32 -0.70
CA LYS A 255 -25.17 13.69 -0.34
C LYS A 255 -25.30 14.34 1.04
N GLY A 256 -24.20 14.54 1.77
CA GLY A 256 -24.21 15.10 3.13
C GLY A 256 -24.73 14.15 4.21
N LYS A 257 -24.93 12.86 3.89
CA LYS A 257 -25.31 11.82 4.86
C LYS A 257 -24.09 11.33 5.63
N LEU A 258 -23.42 12.26 6.31
CA LEU A 258 -22.07 12.08 6.86
C LEU A 258 -21.97 10.92 7.87
N ARG A 259 -22.94 10.75 8.77
CA ARG A 259 -22.94 9.64 9.74
C ARG A 259 -23.02 8.27 9.05
N LEU A 260 -23.86 8.15 8.03
CA LEU A 260 -23.99 6.92 7.25
C LEU A 260 -22.72 6.64 6.45
N ALA A 261 -22.16 7.67 5.82
CA ALA A 261 -20.90 7.57 5.08
C ALA A 261 -19.76 7.06 5.98
N ALA A 262 -19.63 7.58 7.20
CA ALA A 262 -18.61 7.13 8.15
C ALA A 262 -18.73 5.63 8.49
N GLU A 263 -19.95 5.15 8.73
CA GLU A 263 -20.18 3.72 9.00
C GLU A 263 -19.90 2.85 7.77
N GLU A 264 -20.22 3.32 6.56
CA GLU A 264 -19.91 2.59 5.33
C GLU A 264 -18.42 2.54 5.01
N TYR A 265 -17.66 3.63 5.26
CA TYR A 265 -16.21 3.62 5.14
C TYR A 265 -15.58 2.61 6.10
N LYS A 266 -16.00 2.58 7.38
CA LYS A 266 -15.55 1.57 8.35
C LYS A 266 -15.88 0.15 7.88
N ALA A 267 -17.10 -0.05 7.38
CA ALA A 267 -17.53 -1.35 6.88
C ALA A 267 -16.74 -1.78 5.64
N ALA A 268 -16.26 -0.84 4.81
CA ALA A 268 -15.37 -1.13 3.68
C ALA A 268 -13.96 -1.50 4.17
N LEU A 269 -13.39 -0.75 5.12
CA LEU A 269 -12.09 -1.04 5.74
C LEU A 269 -12.07 -2.42 6.41
N ALA A 270 -13.18 -2.82 7.03
CA ALA A 270 -13.32 -4.14 7.65
C ALA A 270 -13.35 -5.32 6.66
N LEU A 271 -13.56 -5.07 5.36
CA LEU A 271 -13.54 -6.14 4.36
C LEU A 271 -12.13 -6.66 4.10
N ASP A 272 -11.14 -5.77 4.08
CA ASP A 272 -9.74 -6.15 3.87
C ASP A 272 -8.78 -5.15 4.57
N PRO A 273 -8.45 -5.40 5.85
CA PRO A 273 -7.52 -4.56 6.59
C PRO A 273 -6.09 -4.56 6.00
N ASN A 274 -5.73 -5.58 5.23
CA ASN A 274 -4.38 -5.72 4.66
C ASN A 274 -4.22 -4.99 3.32
N HIS A 275 -5.30 -4.43 2.77
CA HIS A 275 -5.27 -3.70 1.50
C HIS A 275 -4.74 -2.27 1.63
N SER A 276 -3.47 -2.13 2.06
CA SER A 276 -2.83 -0.84 2.37
C SER A 276 -3.07 0.25 1.29
N ALA A 277 -2.86 -0.06 0.01
CA ALA A 277 -3.02 0.92 -1.07
C ALA A 277 -4.44 1.51 -1.20
N HIS A 278 -5.48 0.68 -1.12
CA HIS A 278 -6.87 1.17 -1.19
C HIS A 278 -7.36 1.74 0.14
N ASN A 279 -6.81 1.25 1.25
CA ASN A 279 -7.16 1.74 2.58
C ASN A 279 -6.74 3.20 2.78
N ILE A 280 -5.70 3.69 2.10
CA ILE A 280 -5.38 5.14 2.02
C ILE A 280 -6.62 5.94 1.61
N HIS A 281 -7.27 5.56 0.51
CA HIS A 281 -8.44 6.24 -0.02
C HIS A 281 -9.63 6.19 0.95
N LEU A 282 -9.87 5.03 1.56
CA LEU A 282 -10.95 4.84 2.54
C LEU A 282 -10.73 5.65 3.83
N HIS A 283 -9.53 5.61 4.40
CA HIS A 283 -9.17 6.37 5.60
C HIS A 283 -9.21 7.88 5.34
N LEU A 284 -8.76 8.33 4.17
CA LEU A 284 -8.85 9.74 3.77
C LEU A 284 -10.31 10.19 3.63
N GLY A 285 -11.15 9.39 2.98
CA GLY A 285 -12.59 9.64 2.90
C GLY A 285 -13.25 9.71 4.28
N LEU A 286 -12.91 8.79 5.17
CA LEU A 286 -13.39 8.76 6.55
C LEU A 286 -12.91 9.99 7.35
N CYS A 287 -11.65 10.39 7.20
CA CYS A 287 -11.09 11.57 7.84
C CYS A 287 -11.86 12.84 7.44
N LYS A 288 -12.07 13.06 6.14
CA LYS A 288 -12.87 14.19 5.62
C LYS A 288 -14.28 14.21 6.20
N VAL A 289 -14.93 13.04 6.29
CA VAL A 289 -16.26 12.92 6.89
C VAL A 289 -16.25 13.27 8.38
N TYR A 290 -15.24 12.85 9.13
CA TYR A 290 -15.13 13.19 10.55
C TYR A 290 -14.82 14.65 10.82
N VAL A 291 -13.98 15.30 10.01
CA VAL A 291 -13.76 16.76 10.06
C VAL A 291 -15.10 17.48 9.89
N LYS A 292 -15.89 17.12 8.86
CA LYS A 292 -17.22 17.71 8.61
C LYS A 292 -18.23 17.44 9.74
N LEU A 293 -18.08 16.33 10.48
CA LEU A 293 -18.91 15.99 11.64
C LEU A 293 -18.45 16.68 12.94
N GLY A 294 -17.33 17.41 12.94
CA GLY A 294 -16.73 17.98 14.15
C GLY A 294 -16.10 16.92 15.08
N ARG A 295 -15.91 15.69 14.59
CA ARG A 295 -15.30 14.58 15.35
C ARG A 295 -13.78 14.63 15.25
N GLY A 296 -13.18 15.67 15.83
CA GLY A 296 -11.75 15.96 15.69
C GLY A 296 -10.83 14.80 16.06
N LYS A 297 -11.07 14.13 17.20
CA LYS A 297 -10.25 13.00 17.65
C LYS A 297 -10.25 11.84 16.64
N ASP A 298 -11.42 11.44 16.16
CA ASP A 298 -11.55 10.34 15.19
C ASP A 298 -10.96 10.71 13.83
N ALA A 299 -11.08 11.98 13.43
CA ALA A 299 -10.47 12.51 12.22
C ALA A 299 -8.94 12.46 12.29
N VAL A 300 -8.34 12.90 13.41
CA VAL A 300 -6.88 12.83 13.61
C VAL A 300 -6.38 11.39 13.48
N THR A 301 -7.05 10.42 14.13
CA THR A 301 -6.69 9.00 13.99
C THR A 301 -6.75 8.56 12.53
N SER A 302 -7.89 8.80 11.85
CA SER A 302 -8.10 8.34 10.47
C SER A 302 -7.11 8.95 9.48
N CYS A 303 -6.78 10.24 9.63
CA CYS A 303 -5.76 10.88 8.79
C CYS A 303 -4.34 10.43 9.13
N THR A 304 -4.07 10.02 10.37
CA THR A 304 -2.75 9.48 10.75
C THR A 304 -2.51 8.14 10.10
N GLU A 305 -3.51 7.25 10.06
CA GLU A 305 -3.41 5.97 9.32
C GLU A 305 -3.04 6.17 7.84
N VAL A 306 -3.49 7.27 7.23
CA VAL A 306 -3.10 7.61 5.85
C VAL A 306 -1.63 8.02 5.78
N LEU A 307 -1.21 8.92 6.67
CA LEU A 307 0.15 9.48 6.68
C LEU A 307 1.20 8.49 7.18
N ASP A 308 0.81 7.45 7.90
CA ASP A 308 1.69 6.33 8.25
C ASP A 308 2.05 5.48 7.02
N ILE A 309 1.19 5.49 5.99
CA ILE A 309 1.43 4.79 4.71
C ILE A 309 2.07 5.74 3.69
N ASP A 310 1.50 6.93 3.52
CA ASP A 310 1.98 7.98 2.62
C ASP A 310 2.09 9.30 3.41
N GLY A 311 3.23 9.48 4.07
CA GLY A 311 3.52 10.64 4.92
C GLY A 311 3.56 11.97 4.17
N ASP A 312 3.59 11.91 2.84
CA ASP A 312 3.69 13.10 2.01
C ASP A 312 2.38 13.55 1.37
N LEU A 313 1.29 12.79 1.56
CA LEU A 313 0.00 13.08 0.96
C LEU A 313 -0.56 14.43 1.44
N VAL A 314 -0.47 15.44 0.56
CA VAL A 314 -0.87 16.83 0.82
C VAL A 314 -2.30 16.93 1.35
N GLU A 315 -3.24 16.20 0.74
CA GLU A 315 -4.65 16.27 1.16
C GLU A 315 -4.86 15.71 2.58
N ALA A 316 -4.13 14.66 2.95
CA ALA A 316 -4.20 14.11 4.32
C ALA A 316 -3.58 15.04 5.35
N LEU A 317 -2.47 15.72 5.03
CA LEU A 317 -1.87 16.75 5.90
C LEU A 317 -2.85 17.89 6.16
N VAL A 318 -3.49 18.42 5.11
CA VAL A 318 -4.50 19.49 5.27
C VAL A 318 -5.64 19.03 6.15
N GLN A 319 -6.22 17.85 5.88
CA GLN A 319 -7.35 17.33 6.64
C GLN A 319 -6.98 16.99 8.09
N ARG A 320 -5.77 16.49 8.36
CA ARG A 320 -5.27 16.27 9.72
C ARG A 320 -5.07 17.60 10.45
N GLY A 321 -4.57 18.62 9.76
CA GLY A 321 -4.47 19.97 10.28
C GLY A 321 -5.84 20.53 10.69
N GLU A 322 -6.85 20.40 9.84
CA GLU A 322 -8.23 20.79 10.18
C GLU A 322 -8.79 19.99 11.37
N ALA A 323 -8.51 18.68 11.43
CA ALA A 323 -8.89 17.85 12.56
C ALA A 323 -8.21 18.27 13.87
N LYS A 324 -6.94 18.67 13.81
CA LYS A 324 -6.16 19.17 14.95
C LYS A 324 -6.68 20.51 15.47
N LEU A 325 -7.13 21.40 14.57
CA LEU A 325 -7.84 22.63 14.97
C LEU A 325 -9.11 22.33 15.79
N LEU A 326 -9.83 21.25 15.48
CA LEU A 326 -11.03 20.85 16.23
C LEU A 326 -10.73 20.31 17.63
N VAL A 327 -9.52 19.80 17.87
CA VAL A 327 -9.08 19.30 19.19
C VAL A 327 -8.14 20.27 19.91
N GLU A 328 -8.02 21.49 19.40
CA GLU A 328 -7.19 22.57 19.97
C GLU A 328 -5.68 22.25 19.99
N ASP A 329 -5.22 21.34 19.12
CA ASP A 329 -3.80 21.10 18.85
C ASP A 329 -3.29 22.10 17.81
N TRP A 330 -3.11 23.36 18.23
CA TRP A 330 -2.77 24.47 17.34
C TRP A 330 -1.38 24.31 16.70
N GLU A 331 -0.40 23.88 17.48
CA GLU A 331 0.98 23.68 17.01
C GLU A 331 1.04 22.55 15.99
N GLY A 332 0.40 21.42 16.29
CA GLY A 332 0.33 20.30 15.37
C GLY A 332 -0.45 20.63 14.10
N ALA A 333 -1.50 21.47 14.18
CA ALA A 333 -2.25 21.94 13.03
C ALA A 333 -1.41 22.82 12.11
N VAL A 334 -0.68 23.80 12.66
CA VAL A 334 0.22 24.66 11.89
C VAL A 334 1.32 23.82 11.23
N ALA A 335 1.92 22.87 11.95
CA ALA A 335 2.97 22.01 11.41
C ALA A 335 2.50 21.19 10.19
N ASP A 336 1.34 20.53 10.29
CA ASP A 336 0.81 19.72 9.19
C ASP A 336 0.46 20.58 7.97
N VAL A 337 -0.25 21.70 8.17
CA VAL A 337 -0.72 22.54 7.05
C VAL A 337 0.44 23.32 6.42
N LYS A 338 1.45 23.71 7.20
CA LYS A 338 2.66 24.33 6.67
C LYS A 338 3.43 23.35 5.76
N SER A 339 3.58 22.10 6.18
CA SER A 339 4.17 21.04 5.34
C SER A 339 3.38 20.84 4.03
N ALA A 340 2.04 20.89 4.11
CA ALA A 340 1.19 20.86 2.92
C ALA A 340 1.39 22.09 2.00
N ALA A 341 1.51 23.28 2.58
CA ALA A 341 1.70 24.54 1.85
C ALA A 341 3.07 24.60 1.15
N GLU A 342 4.12 24.05 1.76
CA GLU A 342 5.45 23.94 1.16
C GLU A 342 5.45 23.07 -0.11
N LYS A 343 4.62 22.02 -0.14
CA LYS A 343 4.47 21.11 -1.28
C LYS A 343 3.56 21.68 -2.38
N SER A 344 2.55 22.46 -1.98
CA SER A 344 1.56 23.06 -2.89
C SER A 344 1.43 24.58 -2.67
N PRO A 345 2.49 25.36 -2.98
CA PRO A 345 2.55 26.79 -2.61
C PRO A 345 1.53 27.69 -3.33
N GLN A 346 0.95 27.20 -4.43
CA GLN A 346 -0.06 27.93 -5.21
C GLN A 346 -1.50 27.61 -4.77
N ASP A 347 -1.69 26.66 -3.85
CA ASP A 347 -3.03 26.29 -3.39
C ASP A 347 -3.55 27.29 -2.36
N MET A 348 -4.48 28.13 -2.81
CA MET A 348 -5.11 29.17 -1.98
C MET A 348 -5.91 28.60 -0.82
N ASN A 349 -6.50 27.40 -0.96
CA ASN A 349 -7.27 26.78 0.11
C ASN A 349 -6.33 26.36 1.26
N ILE A 350 -5.18 25.78 0.93
CA ILE A 350 -4.17 25.40 1.94
C ILE A 350 -3.66 26.64 2.66
N ARG A 351 -3.40 27.73 1.93
CA ARG A 351 -2.99 29.00 2.52
C ARG A 351 -4.05 29.58 3.45
N GLU A 352 -5.33 29.49 3.10
CA GLU A 352 -6.42 29.92 3.98
C GLU A 352 -6.47 29.11 5.27
N VAL A 353 -6.36 27.77 5.16
CA VAL A 353 -6.31 26.89 6.33
C VAL A 353 -5.09 27.19 7.20
N LEU A 354 -3.93 27.46 6.59
CA LEU A 354 -2.70 27.82 7.31
C LEU A 354 -2.87 29.13 8.07
N MET A 355 -3.37 30.19 7.42
CA MET A 355 -3.62 31.48 8.06
C MET A 355 -4.58 31.35 9.26
N ARG A 356 -5.63 30.52 9.11
CA ARG A 356 -6.54 30.21 10.21
C ARG A 356 -5.82 29.49 11.36
N ALA A 357 -4.99 28.50 11.05
CA ALA A 357 -4.24 27.75 12.06
C ALA A 357 -3.21 28.62 12.80
N GLU A 358 -2.44 29.43 12.08
CA GLU A 358 -1.47 30.37 12.65
C GLU A 358 -2.15 31.42 13.52
N ARG A 359 -3.30 31.94 13.08
CA ARG A 359 -4.11 32.85 13.90
C ARG A 359 -4.56 32.19 15.19
N SER A 360 -5.08 30.97 15.13
CA SER A 360 -5.50 30.24 16.34
C SER A 360 -4.34 29.96 17.29
N LEU A 361 -3.18 29.55 16.76
CA LEU A 361 -1.96 29.36 17.54
C LEU A 361 -1.55 30.66 18.24
N LYS A 362 -1.48 31.77 17.49
CA LYS A 362 -1.14 33.07 18.05
C LYS A 362 -2.10 33.51 19.15
N LEU A 363 -3.41 33.31 18.96
CA LEU A 363 -4.42 33.64 19.97
C LEU A 363 -4.29 32.77 21.23
N SER A 364 -3.91 31.49 21.08
CA SER A 364 -3.68 30.58 22.21
C SER A 364 -2.47 30.94 23.06
N GLN A 365 -1.43 31.52 22.44
CA GLN A 365 -0.22 32.00 23.11
C GLN A 365 -0.38 33.41 23.71
N ARG A 366 -1.45 34.14 23.33
CA ARG A 366 -1.73 35.48 23.83
C ARG A 366 -2.08 35.45 25.31
N LYS A 367 -1.55 36.41 26.07
CA LYS A 367 -1.92 36.61 27.48
C LYS A 367 -3.43 36.90 27.60
N ASP A 368 -4.10 36.16 28.48
CA ASP A 368 -5.50 36.40 28.83
C ASP A 368 -5.60 37.51 29.89
N TRP A 369 -5.86 38.74 29.44
CA TRP A 369 -5.95 39.91 30.33
C TRP A 369 -7.14 39.84 31.29
N TYR A 370 -8.22 39.17 30.89
CA TYR A 370 -9.39 38.98 31.77
C TYR A 370 -9.06 38.04 32.92
N LYS A 371 -8.30 36.97 32.64
CA LYS A 371 -7.80 36.05 33.66
C LYS A 371 -6.84 36.73 34.63
N ILE A 372 -5.99 37.64 34.15
CA ILE A 372 -5.08 38.43 35.01
C ILE A 372 -5.85 39.33 35.97
N LEU A 373 -6.93 39.98 35.52
CA LEU A 373 -7.81 40.78 36.38
C LEU A 373 -8.81 39.94 37.20
N GLY A 374 -8.92 38.63 36.95
CA GLY A 374 -9.83 37.73 37.64
C GLY A 374 -11.31 38.01 37.35
N ILE A 375 -11.63 38.43 36.13
CA ILE A 375 -12.99 38.82 35.69
C ILE A 375 -13.46 38.03 34.48
N SER A 376 -14.77 38.03 34.24
CA SER A 376 -15.36 37.43 33.02
C SER A 376 -15.02 38.26 31.78
N LYS A 377 -14.92 37.62 30.61
CA LYS A 377 -14.84 38.31 29.30
C LYS A 377 -16.04 39.21 29.03
N THR A 378 -17.18 38.91 29.64
CA THR A 378 -18.43 39.70 29.56
C THR A 378 -18.53 40.79 30.62
N ALA A 379 -17.48 41.03 31.42
CA ALA A 379 -17.50 41.99 32.50
C ALA A 379 -17.77 43.41 31.99
N ALA A 380 -18.54 44.20 32.75
CA ALA A 380 -18.77 45.60 32.41
C ALA A 380 -17.53 46.46 32.68
N MET A 381 -17.39 47.60 32.03
CA MET A 381 -16.27 48.53 32.23
C MET A 381 -16.09 48.96 33.70
N SER A 382 -17.19 49.08 34.44
CA SER A 382 -17.18 49.36 35.88
C SER A 382 -16.56 48.23 36.71
N GLU A 383 -16.78 46.97 36.31
CA GLU A 383 -16.22 45.79 36.97
C GLU A 383 -14.72 45.65 36.69
N ILE A 384 -14.30 45.90 35.44
CA ILE A 384 -12.88 45.96 35.03
C ILE A 384 -12.13 47.00 35.89
N LYS A 385 -12.68 48.22 35.99
CA LYS A 385 -12.09 49.30 36.79
C LYS A 385 -12.03 48.96 38.27
N LYS A 386 -13.05 48.28 38.81
CA LYS A 386 -13.10 47.86 40.21
C LYS A 386 -12.07 46.76 40.51
N ALA A 387 -11.95 45.78 39.62
CA ALA A 387 -10.97 44.69 39.72
C ALA A 387 -9.53 45.24 39.67
N TYR A 388 -9.24 46.13 38.73
CA TYR A 388 -7.96 46.83 38.64
C TYR A 388 -7.61 47.55 39.94
N LYS A 389 -8.51 48.41 40.45
CA LYS A 389 -8.25 49.16 41.70
C LYS A 389 -7.97 48.24 42.89
N LYS A 390 -8.70 47.14 43.00
CA LYS A 390 -8.51 46.16 44.08
C LYS A 390 -7.15 45.47 43.98
N LEU A 391 -6.80 44.97 42.80
CA LEU A 391 -5.55 44.25 42.56
C LEU A 391 -4.32 45.17 42.63
N ALA A 392 -4.42 46.40 42.11
CA ALA A 392 -3.38 47.41 42.19
C ALA A 392 -3.07 47.80 43.65
N LEU A 393 -4.08 47.93 44.51
CA LEU A 393 -3.89 48.19 45.94
C LEU A 393 -3.26 46.98 46.65
N GLN A 394 -3.67 45.76 46.27
CA GLN A 394 -3.18 44.53 46.88
C GLN A 394 -1.70 44.28 46.56
N TRP A 395 -1.31 44.48 45.30
CA TRP A 395 0.04 44.21 44.79
C TRP A 395 0.92 45.47 44.72
N HIS A 396 0.55 46.55 45.41
CA HIS A 396 1.37 47.76 45.44
C HIS A 396 2.74 47.45 46.11
N PRO A 397 3.88 47.83 45.53
CA PRO A 397 5.21 47.50 46.07
C PRO A 397 5.42 48.00 47.51
N ASP A 398 4.88 49.17 47.85
CA ASP A 398 4.97 49.73 49.21
C ASP A 398 4.23 48.91 50.28
N LYS A 399 3.23 48.12 49.89
CA LYS A 399 2.51 47.22 50.80
C LYS A 399 3.10 45.82 50.87
N ASN A 400 4.04 45.50 49.97
CA ASN A 400 4.65 44.19 49.80
C ASN A 400 6.17 44.30 49.84
N VAL A 401 6.71 45.00 50.85
CA VAL A 401 8.14 45.31 50.97
C VAL A 401 8.99 44.04 51.05
N ASP A 402 8.51 43.00 51.73
CA ASP A 402 9.19 41.71 51.87
C ASP A 402 9.16 40.84 50.60
N ASN A 403 8.27 41.15 49.65
CA ASN A 403 8.13 40.43 48.38
C ASN A 403 8.01 41.40 47.20
N ARG A 404 8.88 42.41 47.20
CA ARG A 404 8.79 43.57 46.32
C ARG A 404 8.89 43.21 44.85
N GLU A 405 9.78 42.29 44.49
CA GLU A 405 10.02 41.90 43.09
C GLU A 405 8.80 41.19 42.48
N GLU A 406 8.18 40.26 43.22
CA GLU A 406 6.95 39.59 42.77
C GLU A 406 5.78 40.59 42.67
N ALA A 407 5.67 41.49 43.65
CA ALA A 407 4.64 42.53 43.65
C ALA A 407 4.79 43.49 42.46
N GLU A 408 6.00 43.93 42.15
CA GLU A 408 6.28 44.76 40.96
C GLU A 408 5.98 44.02 39.64
N ALA A 409 6.26 42.72 39.56
CA ALA A 409 5.91 41.91 38.40
C ALA A 409 4.38 41.80 38.23
N LYS A 410 3.65 41.47 39.30
CA LYS A 410 2.19 41.37 39.29
C LYS A 410 1.53 42.71 39.01
N PHE A 411 2.01 43.78 39.62
CA PHE A 411 1.51 45.12 39.41
C PHE A 411 1.66 45.55 37.94
N ARG A 412 2.80 45.25 37.31
CA ARG A 412 3.00 45.48 35.87
C ARG A 412 1.99 44.69 35.01
N GLU A 413 1.74 43.42 35.30
CA GLU A 413 0.75 42.62 34.58
C GLU A 413 -0.68 43.17 34.73
N ILE A 414 -1.05 43.59 35.95
CA ILE A 414 -2.36 44.17 36.26
C ILE A 414 -2.55 45.51 35.53
N ALA A 415 -1.52 46.35 35.51
CA ALA A 415 -1.54 47.63 34.80
C ALA A 415 -1.68 47.43 33.28
N ALA A 416 -0.90 46.52 32.69
CA ALA A 416 -1.01 46.18 31.27
C ALA A 416 -2.39 45.63 30.92
N ALA A 417 -2.97 44.77 31.78
CA ALA A 417 -4.32 44.26 31.58
C ALA A 417 -5.38 45.38 31.58
N TYR A 418 -5.26 46.37 32.49
CA TYR A 418 -6.18 47.50 32.54
C TYR A 418 -6.00 48.48 31.39
N GLU A 419 -4.79 48.64 30.85
CA GLU A 419 -4.56 49.49 29.67
C GLU A 419 -5.32 48.96 28.44
N ILE A 420 -5.36 47.63 28.29
CA ILE A 420 -6.03 46.98 27.17
C ILE A 420 -7.54 46.88 27.40
N LEU A 421 -7.97 46.42 28.59
CA LEU A 421 -9.37 46.16 28.88
C LEU A 421 -10.15 47.39 29.37
N GLY A 422 -9.44 48.41 29.87
CA GLY A 422 -10.03 49.63 30.43
C GLY A 422 -10.42 50.68 29.38
N ASP A 423 -10.06 50.46 28.12
CA ASP A 423 -10.45 51.25 26.95
C ASP A 423 -11.33 50.40 26.02
N GLU A 424 -12.51 50.91 25.64
CA GLU A 424 -13.51 50.16 24.89
C GLU A 424 -13.02 49.77 23.48
N ASP A 425 -12.25 50.65 22.83
CA ASP A 425 -11.71 50.40 21.48
C ASP A 425 -10.59 49.36 21.54
N LYS A 426 -9.65 49.51 22.48
CA LYS A 426 -8.57 48.51 22.70
C LYS A 426 -9.14 47.16 23.11
N ARG A 427 -10.15 47.12 23.99
CA ARG A 427 -10.84 45.91 24.40
C ARG A 427 -11.53 45.24 23.21
N THR A 428 -12.24 46.01 22.38
CA THR A 428 -12.90 45.48 21.19
C THR A 428 -11.89 44.85 20.22
N ARG A 429 -10.74 45.51 20.01
CA ARG A 429 -9.65 44.97 19.18
C ARG A 429 -9.00 43.72 19.80
N TYR A 430 -8.85 43.70 21.12
CA TYR A 430 -8.37 42.55 21.88
C TYR A 430 -9.27 41.33 21.65
N ASP A 431 -10.58 41.54 21.82
CA ASP A 431 -11.61 40.52 21.71
C ASP A 431 -11.76 40.01 20.26
N ARG A 432 -11.48 40.84 19.26
CA ARG A 432 -11.39 40.44 17.84
C ARG A 432 -10.12 39.67 17.48
N GLY A 433 -9.18 39.54 18.42
CA GLY A 433 -7.92 38.87 18.18
C GLY A 433 -6.93 39.69 17.35
N GLU A 434 -7.13 41.00 17.25
CA GLU A 434 -6.18 41.91 16.61
C GLU A 434 -4.96 42.13 17.51
N ASP A 435 -3.78 42.30 16.89
CA ASP A 435 -2.59 42.77 17.61
C ASP A 435 -2.82 44.22 18.04
N ILE A 436 -2.76 44.44 19.34
CA ILE A 436 -2.84 45.79 19.91
C ILE A 436 -1.45 46.41 20.03
N ASP A 437 -0.42 45.56 20.00
CA ASP A 437 0.99 45.94 20.05
C ASP A 437 1.47 46.52 18.70
N ASP A 438 0.72 46.31 17.60
CA ASP A 438 1.14 46.64 16.23
C ASP A 438 0.29 47.74 15.57
N ASN A 439 -0.16 48.73 16.35
CA ASN A 439 -0.69 49.98 15.81
C ASN A 439 0.28 51.13 16.05
N GLY A 440 1.31 51.22 15.20
CA GLY A 440 1.81 52.51 14.71
C GLY A 440 2.60 53.39 15.69
N MET A 441 3.60 52.83 16.37
CA MET A 441 4.69 53.63 16.93
C MET A 441 6.01 53.14 16.34
N GLY A 442 6.54 53.90 15.40
CA GLY A 442 7.94 53.76 15.00
C GLY A 442 8.87 53.98 16.19
N MET A 443 10.03 53.34 16.12
CA MET A 443 11.28 53.80 16.74
C MET A 443 11.11 54.45 18.13
N GLY A 444 11.07 53.61 19.15
CA GLY A 444 11.06 54.04 20.54
C GLY A 444 11.46 52.90 21.44
N GLU A 445 12.74 52.53 21.40
CA GLU A 445 13.38 51.72 22.43
C GLU A 445 13.33 52.50 23.76
N GLY A 446 12.21 52.37 24.46
CA GLY A 446 11.91 53.09 25.69
C GLY A 446 11.08 52.20 26.58
N GLY A 447 11.75 51.32 27.32
CA GLY A 447 11.13 50.42 28.29
C GLY A 447 10.25 51.20 29.26
N PHE A 448 8.99 50.78 29.37
CA PHE A 448 8.06 51.26 30.38
C PHE A 448 8.57 50.85 31.77
N ASN A 449 9.23 51.78 32.43
CA ASN A 449 9.66 51.69 33.82
C ASN A 449 8.66 52.46 34.69
N PRO A 450 7.66 51.81 35.31
CA PRO A 450 6.70 52.48 36.20
C PRO A 450 7.34 52.99 37.51
N PHE A 451 8.63 52.72 37.73
CA PHE A 451 9.44 53.18 38.86
C PHE A 451 10.74 53.90 38.43
N GLY A 452 10.90 54.21 37.13
CA GLY A 452 12.09 54.91 36.62
C GLY A 452 11.92 56.42 36.68
N GLY A 453 12.73 57.07 37.51
CA GLY A 453 12.72 58.52 37.73
C GLY A 453 12.80 59.34 36.45
N GLY A 454 11.76 60.14 36.22
CA GLY A 454 11.65 61.12 35.15
C GLY A 454 10.31 61.84 35.30
N GLY A 455 10.32 63.05 35.85
CA GLY A 455 9.15 63.76 36.34
C GLY A 455 8.01 63.92 35.32
N GLN A 456 6.95 63.16 35.52
CA GLN A 456 5.59 63.50 35.12
C GLN A 456 4.69 63.20 36.31
N GLN A 457 4.24 64.27 36.99
CA GLN A 457 3.29 64.19 38.09
C GLN A 457 1.96 63.68 37.54
N TYR A 458 1.61 62.42 37.84
CA TYR A 458 0.23 61.96 37.72
C TYR A 458 -0.58 62.55 38.87
N THR A 459 -1.09 63.77 38.69
CA THR A 459 -2.17 64.30 39.52
C THR A 459 -3.48 63.60 39.17
N PHE A 460 -3.86 62.61 39.96
CA PHE A 460 -5.22 62.05 39.93
C PHE A 460 -6.18 63.02 40.62
N HIS A 461 -7.05 63.68 39.85
CA HIS A 461 -8.19 64.42 40.38
C HIS A 461 -9.23 63.43 40.92
N PHE A 462 -9.42 63.43 42.23
CA PHE A 462 -10.47 62.67 42.91
C PHE A 462 -11.68 63.59 43.10
N GLU A 463 -12.61 63.54 42.16
CA GLU A 463 -13.87 64.29 42.27
C GLU A 463 -14.87 63.45 43.08
N GLY A 464 -14.97 63.73 44.39
CA GLY A 464 -15.96 63.10 45.26
C GLY A 464 -15.69 63.13 46.76
N GLY A 465 -15.95 64.28 47.40
CA GLY A 465 -16.58 64.38 48.74
C GLY A 465 -15.76 64.10 50.02
N PHE A 466 -15.45 65.16 50.77
CA PHE A 466 -15.97 65.39 52.15
C PHE A 466 -15.55 66.79 52.67
N PRO A 467 -16.46 67.63 53.17
CA PRO A 467 -16.14 68.95 53.72
C PRO A 467 -15.92 68.87 55.23
N GLY A 468 -14.74 69.25 55.71
CA GLY A 468 -14.54 69.55 57.13
C GLY A 468 -13.13 69.33 57.65
N GLY A 469 -12.57 70.38 58.26
CA GLY A 469 -11.48 70.27 59.23
C GLY A 469 -10.14 70.79 58.72
N GLY A 470 -9.84 72.06 59.03
CA GLY A 470 -8.52 72.62 58.84
C GLY A 470 -7.47 72.07 59.82
N GLY A 471 -6.21 72.39 59.53
CA GLY A 471 -5.07 72.12 60.39
C GLY A 471 -3.87 71.72 59.57
N GLY A 472 -3.00 72.69 59.30
CA GLY A 472 -1.74 72.45 58.60
C GLY A 472 -0.78 71.59 59.43
N PHE A 473 0.13 70.89 58.76
CA PHE A 473 1.51 70.70 59.21
C PHE A 473 2.33 70.07 58.08
N GLY A 474 3.53 70.61 57.88
CA GLY A 474 4.74 69.84 57.57
C GLY A 474 4.81 69.17 56.22
N GLY A 475 5.41 69.86 55.24
CA GLY A 475 5.90 69.23 54.03
C GLY A 475 7.02 68.23 54.31
N PHE A 476 6.97 67.10 53.61
CA PHE A 476 8.15 66.36 53.21
C PHE A 476 8.03 66.01 51.73
N HIS A 477 9.13 66.27 51.04
CA HIS A 477 9.34 66.11 49.60
C HIS A 477 9.32 64.63 49.16
N PHE A 478 8.79 64.40 47.97
CA PHE A 478 9.14 63.29 47.07
C PHE A 478 9.87 63.85 45.86
#